data_AF-A0A7Y5FYU6-F1
#
_entry.id   AF-A0A7Y5FYU6-F1
#
_cell.length_a   1.000
_cell.length_b   1.000
_cell.length_c   1.000
_cell.angle_alpha   90.00
_cell.angle_beta   90.00
_cell.angle_gamma   90.00
#
_symmetry.space_group_name_H-M   'P 1'
#
loop_
_entity.id
_entity.type
_entity.pdbx_description
1 polymer ?
#
loop_
_entity_poly.entity_id
_entity_poly.type
_entity_poly.pdbx_seq_one_letter_code
_entity_poly.pdbx_strand_id
1 'polypeptide(L)'
;MVASYSVGLLRHLLLKFLAHSRAEEFSLSRPAFFLLTWGLLAFSPAAAQTPIFINEIHYDNNGADTGEAIEIAGPAGSDLTGWSLVLYNGANGANYGTISLS
;
A
#
# COMPACT_ATOMS: atom_id res chain seq x y z
N MET A 1 14.01 -3.76 -7.63
CA MET A 1 13.85 -4.27 -6.25
C MET A 1 14.42 -3.24 -5.30
N VAL A 2 13.57 -2.43 -4.66
CA VAL A 2 13.98 -1.58 -3.54
C VAL A 2 13.63 -2.36 -2.28
N ALA A 3 14.62 -2.68 -1.44
CA ALA A 3 14.40 -3.36 -0.18
C ALA A 3 13.57 -2.45 0.73
N SER A 4 12.30 -2.80 0.93
CA SER A 4 11.40 -2.09 1.84
C SER A 4 11.74 -2.52 3.27
N TYR A 5 12.51 -1.71 3.97
CA TYR A 5 12.74 -1.94 5.40
C TYR A 5 11.49 -1.49 6.16
N SER A 6 10.78 -2.43 6.78
CA SER A 6 9.64 -2.12 7.65
C SER A 6 10.09 -1.18 8.77
N VAL A 7 9.30 -0.13 9.03
CA VAL A 7 9.57 0.91 10.05
C VAL A 7 9.91 0.31 11.42
N GLY A 8 9.39 -0.88 11.72
CA GLY A 8 9.71 -1.62 12.95
C GLY A 8 11.16 -2.11 13.04
N LEU A 9 11.77 -2.51 11.92
CA LEU A 9 13.16 -3.00 11.89
C LEU A 9 14.15 -1.86 12.09
N LEU A 10 13.89 -0.71 11.44
CA LEU A 10 14.72 0.48 11.57
C LEU A 10 14.65 1.06 12.99
N ARG A 11 13.45 1.10 13.59
CA ARG A 11 13.23 1.48 14.99
C ARG A 11 13.99 0.55 15.95
N HIS A 12 13.93 -0.76 15.73
CA HIS A 12 14.59 -1.72 16.62
C HIS A 12 16.12 -1.70 16.50
N LEU A 13 16.67 -1.46 15.30
CA LEU A 13 18.11 -1.23 15.11
C LEU A 13 18.57 0.08 15.78
N LEU A 14 17.78 1.15 15.66
CA LEU A 14 18.08 2.43 16.30
C LEU A 14 18.08 2.29 17.82
N LEU A 15 17.06 1.65 18.41
CA LEU A 15 17.03 1.41 19.86
C LEU A 15 18.20 0.52 20.33
N LYS A 16 18.60 -0.48 19.54
CA LYS A 16 19.79 -1.30 19.85
C LYS A 16 21.08 -0.49 19.81
N PHE A 17 21.21 0.43 18.84
CA PHE A 17 22.34 1.33 18.75
C PHE A 17 22.40 2.31 19.93
N LEU A 18 21.26 2.90 20.32
CA LEU A 18 21.15 3.77 21.50
C LEU A 18 21.41 3.02 22.83
N ALA A 19 21.07 1.73 22.91
CA ALA A 19 21.31 0.93 24.11
C ALA A 19 22.76 0.42 24.24
N HIS A 20 23.58 0.52 23.18
CA HIS A 20 24.96 0.05 23.18
C HIS A 20 26.01 1.17 23.10
N SER A 21 25.61 2.42 22.85
CA SER A 21 26.52 3.56 22.84
C SER A 21 26.98 3.89 24.26
N ARG A 22 28.20 3.46 24.63
CA ARG A 22 28.93 4.04 25.76
C ARG A 22 29.28 5.49 25.39
N ALA A 23 29.19 6.40 26.36
CA ALA A 23 29.11 7.85 26.21
C ALA A 23 30.33 8.58 25.60
N GLU A 24 31.25 7.89 24.92
CA GLU A 24 32.55 8.44 24.48
C GLU A 24 32.70 8.55 22.95
N GLU A 25 31.74 8.07 22.16
CA GLU A 25 31.77 8.22 20.70
C GLU A 25 30.62 9.12 20.24
N PHE A 26 31.00 10.23 19.60
CA PHE A 26 30.15 11.26 18.97
C PHE A 26 29.80 12.47 19.86
N SER A 27 30.67 13.48 19.81
CA SER A 27 30.50 14.81 20.43
C SER A 27 29.42 15.65 19.73
N LEU A 28 28.16 15.18 19.77
CA LEU A 28 27.00 16.04 19.52
C LEU A 28 26.66 16.76 20.82
N SER A 29 26.46 18.07 20.75
CA SER A 29 25.93 18.82 21.88
C SER A 29 24.54 18.27 22.26
N ARG A 30 24.24 18.21 23.56
CA ARG A 30 22.95 17.74 24.11
C ARG A 30 21.69 18.28 23.38
N PRO A 31 21.64 19.53 22.88
CA PRO A 31 20.52 19.99 22.05
C PRO A 31 20.47 19.38 20.64
N ALA A 32 21.62 19.08 20.01
CA ALA A 32 21.68 18.44 18.70
C ALA A 32 21.18 16.98 18.77
N PHE A 33 21.40 16.29 19.88
CA PHE A 33 20.87 14.95 20.14
C PHE A 33 19.34 14.95 20.34
N PHE A 34 18.80 15.97 20.99
CA PHE A 34 17.35 16.16 21.15
C PHE A 34 16.65 16.44 19.81
N LEU A 35 17.23 17.26 18.96
CA LEU A 35 16.66 17.56 17.63
C LEU A 35 16.71 16.34 16.69
N LEU A 36 17.76 15.52 16.77
CA LEU A 36 17.89 14.30 15.96
C LEU A 36 16.89 13.22 16.37
N THR A 37 16.69 13.02 17.69
CA THR A 37 15.78 12.00 18.23
C THR A 37 14.30 12.37 18.06
N TRP A 38 13.95 13.66 18.15
CA TRP A 38 12.59 14.14 17.85
C TRP A 38 12.31 14.27 16.35
N GLY A 39 13.28 14.67 15.55
CA GLY A 39 13.14 14.75 14.09
C GLY A 39 12.89 13.39 13.44
N LEU A 40 13.50 12.32 13.96
CA LEU A 40 13.30 10.96 13.43
C LEU A 40 11.94 10.35 13.81
N LEU A 41 11.29 10.82 14.88
CA LEU A 41 9.91 10.44 15.24
C LEU A 41 8.86 11.16 14.40
N ALA A 42 9.20 12.30 13.79
CA ALA A 42 8.31 13.07 12.92
C ALA A 42 8.31 12.58 11.46
N PHE A 43 9.26 11.72 11.07
CA PHE A 43 9.27 11.13 9.74
C PHE A 43 8.29 9.95 9.68
N SER A 44 7.00 10.27 9.51
CA SER A 44 6.03 9.29 9.03
C SER A 44 6.24 9.14 7.52
N PRO A 45 6.72 7.99 7.00
CA PRO A 45 6.66 7.79 5.57
C PRO A 45 5.19 7.89 5.17
N ALA A 46 4.88 8.75 4.20
CA ALA A 46 3.57 8.74 3.57
C ALA A 46 3.34 7.30 3.10
N ALA A 47 2.39 6.59 3.72
CA ALA A 47 2.03 5.26 3.28
C ALA A 47 1.60 5.42 1.83
N ALA A 48 2.33 4.80 0.90
CA ALA A 48 1.93 4.79 -0.49
C ALA A 48 0.53 4.18 -0.54
N GLN A 49 -0.46 4.99 -0.93
CA GLN A 49 -1.83 4.52 -1.04
C GLN A 49 -1.85 3.47 -2.15
N THR A 50 -2.25 2.24 -1.83
CA THR A 50 -2.48 1.22 -2.84
C THR A 50 -3.53 1.78 -3.80
N PRO A 51 -3.28 1.81 -5.12
CA PRO A 51 -4.29 2.26 -6.07
C PRO A 51 -5.48 1.29 -6.07
N ILE A 52 -6.62 1.71 -6.60
CA ILE A 52 -7.73 0.81 -6.91
C ILE A 52 -7.36 0.00 -8.16
N PHE A 53 -7.55 -1.32 -8.13
CA PHE A 53 -7.21 -2.21 -9.24
C PHE A 53 -8.13 -3.45 -9.27
N ILE A 54 -8.14 -4.15 -10.41
CA ILE A 54 -8.79 -5.46 -10.53
C ILE A 54 -7.88 -6.50 -9.87
N ASN A 55 -8.32 -7.11 -8.78
CA ASN A 55 -7.54 -8.09 -8.03
C ASN A 55 -7.71 -9.50 -8.59
N GLU A 56 -8.95 -9.88 -8.88
CA GLU A 56 -9.29 -11.21 -9.38
C GLU A 56 -10.38 -11.13 -10.46
N ILE A 57 -10.30 -12.05 -11.40
CA ILE A 57 -11.36 -12.32 -12.36
C ILE A 57 -11.62 -13.83 -12.30
N HIS A 58 -12.79 -14.20 -11.82
CA HIS A 58 -13.30 -15.56 -11.94
C HIS A 58 -13.99 -15.68 -13.29
N TYR A 59 -13.26 -16.20 -14.29
CA TYR A 59 -13.70 -16.37 -15.67
C TYR A 59 -13.65 -17.83 -16.10
N ASP A 60 -14.44 -18.17 -17.11
CA ASP A 60 -14.45 -19.49 -17.78
C ASP A 60 -14.91 -20.63 -16.87
N ASN A 61 -16.16 -20.52 -16.42
CA ASN A 61 -16.85 -21.68 -15.88
C ASN A 61 -17.25 -22.61 -17.03
N ASN A 62 -16.92 -23.90 -16.91
CA ASN A 62 -17.34 -24.88 -17.90
C ASN A 62 -18.87 -25.05 -17.90
N GLY A 63 -19.57 -24.46 -18.88
CA GLY A 63 -21.03 -24.47 -18.96
C GLY A 63 -21.60 -23.07 -19.25
N ALA A 64 -22.78 -22.76 -18.71
CA ALA A 64 -23.28 -21.38 -18.70
C ALA A 64 -22.46 -20.53 -17.72
N ASP A 65 -22.31 -19.23 -18.01
CA ASP A 65 -21.59 -18.20 -17.23
C ASP A 65 -22.19 -17.95 -15.83
N THR A 66 -22.39 -19.00 -15.05
CA THR A 66 -23.05 -18.99 -13.73
C THR A 66 -21.96 -18.98 -12.66
N GLY A 67 -21.89 -17.90 -11.88
CA GLY A 67 -20.90 -17.76 -10.81
C GLY A 67 -19.59 -17.10 -11.24
N GLU A 68 -19.55 -16.44 -12.39
CA GLU A 68 -18.45 -15.54 -12.74
C GLU A 68 -18.46 -14.29 -11.85
N ALA A 69 -17.27 -13.75 -11.56
CA ALA A 69 -17.11 -12.61 -10.67
C ALA A 69 -15.86 -11.79 -11.03
N ILE A 70 -15.92 -10.49 -10.72
CA ILE A 70 -14.78 -9.58 -10.82
C ILE A 70 -14.58 -8.96 -9.44
N GLU A 71 -13.36 -9.07 -8.90
CA GLU A 71 -12.99 -8.46 -7.63
C GLU A 71 -12.18 -7.18 -7.86
N ILE A 72 -12.59 -6.10 -7.20
CA ILE A 72 -11.90 -4.82 -7.18
C ILE A 72 -11.30 -4.63 -5.79
N ALA A 73 -9.98 -4.44 -5.72
CA ALA A 73 -9.28 -4.16 -4.49
C ALA A 73 -8.79 -2.71 -4.45
N GLY A 74 -8.79 -2.15 -3.25
CA GLY A 74 -8.31 -0.80 -2.97
C GLY A 74 -8.26 -0.54 -1.48
N PRO A 75 -7.83 0.65 -1.07
CA PRO A 75 -7.88 1.08 0.33
C PRO A 75 -9.30 0.96 0.89
N ALA A 76 -9.42 0.56 2.16
CA ALA A 76 -10.72 0.49 2.82
C ALA A 76 -11.43 1.86 2.80
N GLY A 77 -12.72 1.86 2.45
CA GLY A 77 -13.51 3.09 2.32
C GLY A 77 -13.24 3.88 1.04
N SER A 78 -12.61 3.27 0.03
CA SER A 78 -12.51 3.88 -1.31
C SER A 78 -13.90 4.19 -1.84
N ASP A 79 -14.14 5.46 -2.18
CA ASP A 79 -15.36 5.89 -2.85
C ASP A 79 -15.26 5.59 -4.35
N LEU A 80 -16.19 4.77 -4.84
CA LEU A 80 -16.27 4.39 -6.25
C LEU A 80 -17.42 5.11 -6.97
N THR A 81 -18.05 6.09 -6.33
CA THR A 81 -19.10 6.90 -6.93
C THR A 81 -18.62 7.52 -8.25
N GLY A 82 -19.38 7.28 -9.32
CA GLY A 82 -19.07 7.77 -10.66
C GLY A 82 -18.09 6.91 -11.44
N TRP A 83 -17.56 5.83 -10.86
CA TRP A 83 -16.79 4.83 -11.58
C TRP A 83 -17.73 3.82 -12.26
N SER A 84 -17.22 3.20 -13.33
CA SER A 84 -17.93 2.15 -14.05
C SER A 84 -16.99 1.03 -14.44
N LEU A 85 -17.45 -0.20 -14.27
CA LEU A 85 -16.83 -1.38 -14.85
C LEU A 85 -17.48 -1.65 -16.21
N VAL A 86 -16.69 -1.56 -17.28
CA VAL A 86 -17.16 -1.78 -18.66
C VAL A 86 -16.67 -3.15 -19.14
N LEU A 87 -17.61 -3.97 -19.60
CA LEU A 87 -17.34 -5.35 -20.01
C LEU A 87 -17.30 -5.44 -21.54
N TYR A 88 -16.20 -5.96 -22.06
CA TYR A 88 -15.96 -6.11 -23.50
C TYR A 88 -15.86 -7.58 -23.90
N ASN A 89 -16.52 -7.93 -25.01
CA ASN A 89 -16.50 -9.27 -25.55
C ASN A 89 -15.15 -9.52 -26.24
N GLY A 90 -14.42 -10.56 -25.82
CA GLY A 90 -13.09 -10.86 -26.34
C GLY A 90 -13.03 -11.24 -27.83
N ALA A 91 -14.14 -11.70 -28.42
CA ALA A 91 -14.18 -12.14 -29.81
C ALA A 91 -14.34 -10.99 -30.81
N ASN A 92 -15.08 -9.94 -30.46
CA ASN A 92 -15.39 -8.82 -31.37
C ASN A 92 -15.14 -7.42 -30.77
N GLY A 93 -14.72 -7.33 -29.51
CA GLY A 93 -14.45 -6.08 -28.82
C GLY A 93 -15.69 -5.24 -28.52
N ALA A 94 -16.91 -5.80 -28.66
CA ALA A 94 -18.13 -5.07 -28.38
C ALA A 94 -18.35 -4.93 -26.86
N ASN A 95 -18.79 -3.75 -26.42
CA ASN A 95 -19.33 -3.57 -25.08
C ASN A 95 -20.60 -4.43 -24.96
N TYR A 96 -20.64 -5.29 -23.94
CA TYR A 96 -21.83 -6.11 -23.65
C TYR A 96 -22.44 -5.80 -22.28
N GLY A 97 -21.82 -4.90 -21.50
CA GLY A 97 -22.30 -4.53 -20.18
C GLY A 97 -21.53 -3.35 -19.59
N THR A 98 -22.21 -2.57 -18.77
CA THR A 98 -21.59 -1.53 -17.95
C THR A 98 -22.24 -1.54 -16.58
N ILE A 99 -21.42 -1.68 -15.55
CA ILE A 99 -21.84 -1.73 -14.15
C ILE A 99 -21.35 -0.45 -13.48
N SER A 100 -22.28 0.37 -13.00
CA SER A 100 -21.95 1.53 -12.16
C SER A 100 -21.51 1.05 -10.78
N LEU A 101 -20.44 1.64 -10.26
CA LEU A 101 -19.95 1.39 -8.92
C LEU A 101 -20.43 2.50 -7.97
N SER A 102 -20.43 2.21 -6.66
CA SER A 102 -20.90 3.08 -5.59
C SER A 102 -19.99 3.00 -4.38
#